data_AF-A0A0R1QL15-F1
#
_entry.id   AF-A0A0R1QL15-F1
#
_cell.length_a   1.000
_cell.length_b   1.000
_cell.length_c   1.000
_cell.angle_alpha   90.00
_cell.angle_beta   90.00
_cell.angle_gamma   90.00
#
_symmetry.space_group_name_H-M   'P 1'
#
loop_
_entity.id
_entity.type
_entity.pdbx_description
1 polymer ?
#
loop_
_entity_poly.entity_id
_entity_poly.type
_entity_poly.pdbx_seq_one_letter_code
_entity_poly.pdbx_strand_id
1 'polypeptide(L)'
;MLSSLFISGLILAGVTTTTVNAEADIMQTTDTTENNQITNVIVFKDLTGKKMGSTTVTGKNVGDYVNLSSLGKNAPKSYDLAIDNLSLQANGSTQNVTVVPQGRSRFYGVVRINDQTESGHGAMYHPFAGQDSEEFGTYPVPGTSLGGLAYGSEWKIFEVASWGNNQIYYRVDPNDWISAKDATLISTTPIAASNSVQKSDRSVVTTKNQMAYLTRKDGSAVMNRDLGANTPWFTDKMALINGVKMYRVATDEWVKASDIIE
;
A
#
# COMPACT_ATOMS: atom_id res chain seq x y z
N MET A 1 77.61 19.13 -59.01
CA MET A 1 76.75 19.18 -60.22
C MET A 1 75.71 18.07 -60.10
N LEU A 2 74.55 18.30 -60.70
CA LEU A 2 73.33 17.49 -60.66
C LEU A 2 73.57 16.01 -60.99
N SER A 3 72.72 15.12 -60.47
CA SER A 3 71.71 14.43 -61.30
C SER A 3 70.92 13.39 -60.49
N SER A 4 69.61 13.46 -60.65
CA SER A 4 68.60 12.45 -60.35
C SER A 4 68.73 11.20 -61.23
N LEU A 5 68.20 10.04 -60.79
CA LEU A 5 66.93 9.41 -61.25
C LEU A 5 66.91 7.86 -61.05
N PHE A 6 65.71 7.39 -60.69
CA PHE A 6 65.15 6.07 -60.34
C PHE A 6 65.51 4.80 -61.16
N ILE A 7 65.32 3.60 -60.58
CA ILE A 7 64.19 2.65 -60.82
C ILE A 7 64.40 1.30 -60.08
N SER A 8 63.34 0.90 -59.35
CA SER A 8 62.72 -0.44 -59.17
C SER A 8 63.50 -1.76 -59.33
N GLY A 9 63.22 -2.69 -58.41
CA GLY A 9 63.36 -4.15 -58.58
C GLY A 9 63.65 -4.86 -57.25
N LEU A 10 62.65 -5.38 -56.53
CA LEU A 10 62.14 -6.76 -56.57
C LEU A 10 62.83 -7.73 -55.59
N ILE A 11 62.00 -8.29 -54.69
CA ILE A 11 62.02 -9.57 -53.95
C ILE A 11 63.18 -9.86 -52.99
N LEU A 12 62.84 -10.16 -51.72
CA LEU A 12 63.41 -11.34 -51.07
C LEU A 12 62.42 -11.97 -50.07
N ALA A 13 62.23 -13.28 -50.26
CA ALA A 13 61.40 -14.15 -49.45
C ALA A 13 62.03 -14.43 -48.08
N GLY A 14 61.17 -14.59 -47.07
CA GLY A 14 61.51 -15.21 -45.80
C GLY A 14 60.29 -15.95 -45.24
N VAL A 15 60.38 -17.28 -45.17
CA VAL A 15 59.54 -18.18 -44.36
C VAL A 15 60.54 -18.82 -43.38
N THR A 16 60.32 -18.82 -42.05
CA THR A 16 59.57 -19.84 -41.30
C THR A 16 59.13 -19.36 -39.91
N THR A 17 57.82 -19.52 -39.62
CA THR A 17 57.11 -20.06 -38.42
C THR A 17 57.65 -19.81 -36.99
N THR A 18 56.90 -19.49 -35.92
CA THR A 18 55.51 -19.70 -35.45
C THR A 18 55.18 -18.59 -34.41
N THR A 19 53.95 -18.09 -34.19
CA THR A 19 52.93 -18.73 -33.33
C THR A 19 51.56 -18.02 -33.37
N VAL A 20 50.52 -18.84 -33.13
CA VAL A 20 49.12 -18.58 -32.71
C VAL A 20 48.20 -17.71 -33.57
N ASN A 21 47.34 -18.38 -34.34
CA ASN A 21 46.10 -17.85 -34.87
C ASN A 21 45.13 -17.55 -33.72
N ALA A 22 44.71 -16.30 -33.58
CA ALA A 22 43.37 -15.98 -33.12
C ALA A 22 42.61 -15.44 -34.34
N GLU A 23 41.77 -16.28 -34.92
CA GLU A 23 40.82 -15.84 -35.95
C GLU A 23 39.80 -14.91 -35.28
N ALA A 24 39.91 -13.61 -35.57
CA ALA A 24 38.79 -12.71 -35.39
C ALA A 24 37.83 -12.93 -36.56
N ASP A 25 36.85 -13.80 -36.35
CA ASP A 25 35.70 -13.97 -37.24
C ASP A 25 34.91 -12.67 -37.28
N ILE A 26 34.70 -12.16 -38.49
CA ILE A 26 33.94 -10.94 -38.75
C ILE A 26 32.46 -11.32 -38.71
N MET A 27 31.80 -11.06 -37.58
CA MET A 27 30.34 -10.97 -37.57
C MET A 27 29.89 -9.53 -37.78
N GLN A 28 29.46 -9.25 -38.99
CA GLN A 28 28.62 -8.11 -39.32
C GLN A 28 27.16 -8.47 -38.99
N THR A 29 26.56 -7.81 -38.00
CA THR A 29 25.10 -7.57 -37.78
C THR A 29 24.97 -6.99 -36.37
N THR A 30 24.24 -5.92 -36.04
CA THR A 30 23.24 -5.10 -36.71
C THR A 30 23.20 -3.82 -35.87
N ASP A 31 23.07 -2.65 -36.50
CA ASP A 31 22.74 -1.41 -35.81
C ASP A 31 21.28 -1.51 -35.31
N THR A 32 21.06 -2.22 -34.21
CA THR A 32 19.82 -2.11 -33.46
C THR A 32 19.97 -0.88 -32.59
N THR A 33 19.20 0.15 -32.90
CA THR A 33 18.88 1.22 -31.96
C THR A 33 18.62 0.58 -30.59
N GLU A 34 19.59 0.68 -29.68
CA GLU A 34 19.36 0.34 -28.27
C GLU A 34 18.21 1.25 -27.86
N ASN A 35 17.03 0.67 -27.66
CA ASN A 35 15.96 1.35 -26.96
C ASN A 35 16.50 1.59 -25.55
N ASN A 36 17.17 2.73 -25.35
CA ASN A 36 17.75 3.21 -24.10
C ASN A 36 16.63 3.65 -23.13
N GLN A 37 15.53 2.90 -23.15
CA GLN A 37 14.30 3.17 -22.46
C GLN A 37 14.28 2.33 -21.20
N ILE A 38 14.21 3.01 -20.06
CA ILE A 38 14.04 2.37 -18.77
C ILE A 38 12.62 1.84 -18.69
N THR A 39 12.47 0.53 -18.49
CA THR A 39 11.19 -0.15 -18.32
C THR A 39 11.06 -0.64 -16.90
N ASN A 40 9.91 -0.41 -16.26
CA ASN A 40 9.59 -0.92 -14.93
C ASN A 40 8.26 -1.69 -14.97
N VAL A 41 8.19 -2.79 -14.21
CA VAL A 41 6.96 -3.55 -14.01
C VAL A 41 6.24 -3.01 -12.78
N ILE A 42 4.99 -2.60 -12.94
CA ILE A 42 4.12 -2.16 -11.86
C ILE A 42 3.20 -3.29 -11.48
N VAL A 43 3.25 -3.72 -10.23
CA VAL A 43 2.35 -4.71 -9.65
C VAL A 43 1.33 -3.98 -8.79
N PHE A 44 0.07 -4.02 -9.21
CA PHE A 44 -1.03 -3.47 -8.44
C PHE A 44 -1.37 -4.43 -7.29
N LYS A 45 -1.43 -3.91 -6.07
CA LYS A 45 -1.82 -4.68 -4.89
C LYS A 45 -2.95 -3.98 -4.15
N ASP A 46 -3.90 -4.72 -3.60
CA ASP A 46 -4.85 -4.13 -2.66
C ASP A 46 -4.18 -3.86 -1.29
N LEU A 47 -4.95 -3.30 -0.36
CA LEU A 47 -4.47 -2.96 0.99
C LEU A 47 -4.10 -4.17 1.86
N THR A 48 -4.47 -5.38 1.45
CA THR A 48 -4.04 -6.63 2.10
C THR A 48 -2.73 -7.16 1.49
N GLY A 49 -2.22 -6.50 0.45
CA GLY A 49 -1.05 -6.93 -0.32
C GLY A 49 -1.36 -7.95 -1.42
N LYS A 50 -2.63 -8.30 -1.64
CA LYS A 50 -3.04 -9.22 -2.70
C LYS A 50 -2.83 -8.56 -4.05
N LYS A 51 -2.20 -9.29 -4.99
CA LYS A 51 -1.98 -8.82 -6.36
C LYS A 51 -3.33 -8.71 -7.10
N MET A 52 -3.59 -7.52 -7.63
CA MET A 52 -4.80 -7.17 -8.40
C MET A 52 -4.53 -7.08 -9.90
N GLY A 53 -3.27 -6.99 -10.31
CA GLY A 53 -2.87 -6.90 -11.71
C GLY A 53 -1.43 -6.45 -11.84
N SER A 54 -1.00 -6.23 -13.09
CA SER A 54 0.28 -5.57 -13.36
C SER A 54 0.28 -4.89 -14.72
N THR A 55 1.11 -3.87 -14.88
CA THR A 55 1.38 -3.18 -16.14
C THR A 55 2.87 -2.85 -16.24
N THR A 56 3.32 -2.38 -17.40
CA THR A 56 4.66 -1.78 -17.56
C THR A 56 4.55 -0.27 -17.71
N VAL A 57 5.55 0.43 -17.20
CA VAL A 57 5.78 1.85 -17.44
C VAL A 57 7.18 2.06 -17.97
N THR A 58 7.36 3.12 -18.75
CA THR A 58 8.62 3.38 -19.44
C THR A 58 8.99 4.85 -19.41
N GLY A 59 10.29 5.15 -19.41
CA GLY A 59 10.83 6.50 -19.54
C GLY A 59 12.29 6.49 -19.97
N LYS A 60 12.95 7.65 -19.92
CA LYS A 60 14.29 7.81 -20.49
C LYS A 60 15.38 7.52 -19.47
N ASN A 61 15.19 7.97 -18.24
CA ASN A 61 16.20 7.86 -17.18
C ASN A 61 15.60 7.28 -15.89
N VAL A 62 16.48 6.70 -15.06
CA VAL A 62 16.16 6.42 -13.67
C VAL A 62 15.87 7.74 -12.95
N GLY A 63 14.78 7.77 -12.18
CA GLY A 63 14.30 8.96 -11.49
C GLY A 63 13.25 9.78 -12.27
N ASP A 64 13.06 9.53 -13.57
CA ASP A 64 11.97 10.18 -14.33
C ASP A 64 10.61 9.83 -13.70
N TYR A 65 9.73 10.82 -13.58
CA TYR A 65 8.37 10.61 -13.09
C TYR A 65 7.43 10.16 -14.21
N VAL A 66 6.66 9.11 -13.94
CA VAL A 66 5.54 8.65 -14.76
C VAL A 66 4.24 8.99 -14.05
N ASN A 67 3.39 9.76 -14.72
CA ASN A 67 2.03 10.03 -14.27
C ASN A 67 1.16 8.77 -14.46
N LEU A 68 0.76 8.16 -13.36
CA LEU A 68 0.00 6.92 -13.34
C LEU A 68 -1.51 7.11 -13.58
N SER A 69 -2.04 8.32 -13.41
CA SER A 69 -3.43 8.63 -13.76
C SER A 69 -3.71 8.43 -15.25
N SER A 70 -2.66 8.48 -16.08
CA SER A 70 -2.71 8.21 -17.52
C SER A 70 -2.75 6.72 -17.90
N LEU A 71 -2.56 5.80 -16.95
CA LEU A 71 -2.51 4.36 -17.21
C LEU A 71 -3.85 3.76 -17.68
N GLY A 72 -4.95 4.51 -17.61
CA GLY A 72 -6.23 4.15 -18.22
C GLY A 72 -6.69 2.72 -17.90
N LYS A 73 -7.00 1.93 -18.95
CA LYS A 73 -7.57 0.56 -18.87
C LYS A 73 -6.65 -0.49 -18.21
N ASN A 74 -5.39 -0.15 -17.91
CA ASN A 74 -4.40 -1.08 -17.36
C ASN A 74 -4.40 -1.12 -15.83
N ALA A 75 -5.01 -0.13 -15.16
CA ALA A 75 -5.34 -0.21 -13.74
C ALA A 75 -6.62 -1.06 -13.54
N PRO A 76 -6.77 -1.79 -12.41
CA PRO A 76 -7.99 -2.51 -12.12
C PRO A 76 -9.19 -1.55 -12.12
N LYS A 77 -10.14 -1.71 -13.05
CA LYS A 77 -11.24 -0.76 -13.31
C LYS A 77 -12.10 -0.38 -12.09
N SER A 78 -12.16 -1.24 -11.08
CA SER A 78 -12.92 -1.03 -9.84
C SER A 78 -12.09 -0.44 -8.70
N TYR A 79 -10.84 -0.04 -8.96
CA TYR A 79 -9.93 0.53 -7.96
C TYR A 79 -9.29 1.85 -8.43
N ASP A 80 -9.22 2.83 -7.53
CA ASP A 80 -8.39 4.03 -7.59
C ASP A 80 -6.94 3.71 -7.23
N LEU A 81 -5.98 4.45 -7.78
CA LEU A 81 -4.57 4.35 -7.36
C LEU A 81 -4.36 5.17 -6.09
N ALA A 82 -3.55 4.66 -5.15
CA ALA A 82 -3.19 5.42 -3.96
C ALA A 82 -2.18 6.55 -4.23
N ILE A 83 -1.55 6.55 -5.42
CA ILE A 83 -0.54 7.51 -5.88
C ILE A 83 -0.87 7.99 -7.30
N ASP A 84 -0.53 9.24 -7.61
CA ASP A 84 -0.69 9.79 -8.97
C ASP A 84 0.59 9.73 -9.80
N ASN A 85 1.76 9.72 -9.17
CA ASN A 85 3.08 9.70 -9.84
C ASN A 85 4.00 8.63 -9.27
N LEU A 86 4.89 8.10 -10.10
CA LEU A 86 5.89 7.12 -9.72
C LEU A 86 7.23 7.46 -10.38
N SER A 87 8.33 7.40 -9.62
CA SER A 87 9.68 7.52 -10.19
C SER A 87 10.18 6.19 -10.76
N LEU A 88 10.82 6.24 -11.92
CA LEU A 88 11.43 5.06 -12.52
C LEU A 88 12.66 4.62 -11.74
N GLN A 89 12.77 3.32 -11.49
CA GLN A 89 13.95 2.66 -10.95
C GLN A 89 14.79 2.06 -12.09
N ALA A 90 15.87 1.36 -11.76
CA ALA A 90 16.70 0.64 -12.72
C ALA A 90 15.87 -0.18 -13.73
N ASN A 91 16.39 -0.33 -14.95
CA ASN A 91 15.68 -1.07 -16.00
C ASN A 91 15.36 -2.51 -15.54
N GLY A 92 14.13 -2.95 -15.78
CA GLY A 92 13.63 -4.25 -15.33
C GLY A 92 13.13 -4.28 -13.89
N SER A 93 13.22 -3.19 -13.12
CA SER A 93 12.72 -3.14 -11.73
C SER A 93 11.23 -3.41 -11.64
N THR A 94 10.84 -4.09 -10.56
CA THR A 94 9.42 -4.30 -10.19
C THR A 94 9.07 -3.40 -9.01
N GLN A 95 7.99 -2.62 -9.15
CA GLN A 95 7.47 -1.73 -8.12
C GLN A 95 6.03 -2.10 -7.77
N ASN A 96 5.68 -1.99 -6.50
CA ASN A 96 4.31 -2.23 -6.05
C ASN A 96 3.54 -0.91 -5.95
N VAL A 97 2.31 -0.89 -6.45
CA VAL A 97 1.40 0.25 -6.31
C VAL A 97 0.14 -0.22 -5.63
N THR A 98 -0.19 0.40 -4.50
CA THR A 98 -1.42 0.13 -3.78
C THR A 98 -2.61 0.69 -4.56
N VAL A 99 -3.65 -0.13 -4.70
CA VAL A 99 -4.93 0.26 -5.27
C VAL A 99 -6.02 0.17 -4.20
N VAL A 100 -6.92 1.14 -4.21
CA VAL A 100 -8.03 1.26 -3.27
C VAL A 100 -9.35 1.24 -4.03
N PRO A 101 -10.45 0.73 -3.46
CA PRO A 101 -11.73 0.62 -4.17
C PRO A 101 -12.23 1.98 -4.70
N GLN A 102 -12.72 2.03 -5.95
CA GLN A 102 -13.20 3.26 -6.62
C GLN A 102 -14.31 3.96 -5.83
N GLY A 103 -14.22 5.29 -5.71
CA GLY A 103 -15.28 6.13 -5.13
C GLY A 103 -14.85 6.90 -3.89
N ARG A 104 -13.85 7.77 -4.05
CA ARG A 104 -13.23 8.71 -3.07
C ARG A 104 -14.22 9.55 -2.23
N SER A 105 -15.02 8.91 -1.40
CA SER A 105 -15.73 9.59 -0.30
C SER A 105 -15.67 8.81 1.00
N ARG A 106 -15.63 7.47 0.98
CA ARG A 106 -15.81 6.66 2.20
C ARG A 106 -15.18 5.26 2.05
N PHE A 107 -13.86 5.16 2.10
CA PHE A 107 -13.25 3.85 2.31
C PHE A 107 -13.44 3.48 3.78
N TYR A 108 -14.12 2.36 4.05
CA TYR A 108 -14.34 1.87 5.41
C TYR A 108 -13.64 0.53 5.60
N GLY A 109 -12.53 0.58 6.34
CA GLY A 109 -11.91 -0.60 6.91
C GLY A 109 -11.77 -0.45 8.42
N VAL A 110 -11.23 -1.49 9.04
CA VAL A 110 -10.82 -1.43 10.45
C VAL A 110 -9.39 -1.91 10.52
N VAL A 111 -8.58 -1.13 11.21
CA VAL A 111 -7.21 -1.50 11.53
C VAL A 111 -7.09 -1.76 13.02
N ARG A 112 -6.26 -2.73 13.38
CA ARG A 112 -5.79 -2.92 14.75
C ARG A 112 -4.38 -2.35 14.81
N ILE A 113 -4.13 -1.45 15.76
CA ILE A 113 -2.77 -0.95 16.00
C ILE A 113 -1.91 -2.11 16.46
N ASN A 114 -0.79 -2.33 15.79
CA ASN A 114 0.09 -3.47 16.02
C ASN A 114 0.47 -3.53 17.49
N ASP A 115 0.46 -4.70 18.14
CA ASP A 115 0.75 -4.83 19.56
C ASP A 115 2.27 -4.67 19.84
N GLN A 116 2.64 -4.04 20.97
CA GLN A 116 4.00 -4.08 21.54
C GLN A 116 3.92 -4.24 23.07
N THR A 117 5.03 -4.65 23.68
CA THR A 117 5.15 -4.90 25.13
C THR A 117 5.32 -3.63 25.97
N GLU A 118 5.49 -2.46 25.36
CA GLU A 118 5.78 -1.20 26.04
C GLU A 118 4.52 -0.31 26.16
N SER A 119 4.45 0.48 27.23
CA SER A 119 3.39 1.49 27.39
C SER A 119 3.65 2.68 26.47
N GLY A 120 2.63 3.14 25.75
CA GLY A 120 2.73 4.27 24.84
C GLY A 120 1.73 4.22 23.69
N HIS A 121 1.96 5.06 22.69
CA HIS A 121 1.20 5.05 21.45
C HIS A 121 1.82 4.05 20.47
N GLY A 122 1.00 3.17 19.92
CA GLY A 122 1.42 2.21 18.91
C GLY A 122 1.35 2.73 17.48
N ALA A 123 0.54 3.76 17.24
CA ALA A 123 0.57 4.52 16.00
C ALA A 123 0.45 6.01 16.31
N MET A 124 1.47 6.78 15.97
CA MET A 124 1.45 8.23 16.15
C MET A 124 0.48 8.85 15.15
N TYR A 125 -0.22 9.91 15.56
CA TYR A 125 -0.97 10.69 14.60
C TYR A 125 -0.02 11.35 13.58
N HIS A 126 -0.57 11.86 12.49
CA HIS A 126 0.07 12.65 11.45
C HIS A 126 -0.97 13.68 11.01
N PRO A 127 -0.93 14.93 11.51
CA PRO A 127 -1.90 15.94 11.12
C PRO A 127 -1.69 16.29 9.64
N PHE A 128 -2.78 16.28 8.90
CA PHE A 128 -2.79 16.69 7.50
C PHE A 128 -3.06 18.20 7.41
N ALA A 129 -2.16 18.95 6.78
CA ALA A 129 -2.29 20.39 6.63
C ALA A 129 -2.95 20.74 5.28
N GLY A 130 -4.28 20.63 5.21
CA GLY A 130 -5.08 21.31 4.18
C GLY A 130 -5.37 20.54 2.88
N GLN A 131 -6.43 20.97 2.18
CA GLN A 131 -7.15 20.33 1.05
C GLN A 131 -6.34 20.04 -0.23
N ASP A 132 -5.04 20.29 -0.20
CA ASP A 132 -4.17 20.35 -1.35
C ASP A 132 -3.12 19.28 -1.09
N SER A 133 -3.13 18.21 -1.89
CA SER A 133 -2.48 16.91 -1.68
C SER A 133 -0.94 16.91 -1.61
N GLU A 134 -0.30 17.99 -1.17
CA GLU A 134 1.14 18.20 -1.35
C GLU A 134 1.96 18.29 -0.06
N GLU A 135 1.37 18.39 1.14
CA GLU A 135 2.18 18.50 2.37
C GLU A 135 1.57 17.86 3.62
N PHE A 136 2.15 16.75 4.10
CA PHE A 136 2.04 16.40 5.52
C PHE A 136 2.92 17.40 6.26
N GLY A 137 2.31 18.24 7.10
CA GLY A 137 3.02 19.32 7.78
C GLY A 137 4.24 18.81 8.56
N THR A 138 5.33 19.58 8.56
CA THR A 138 6.50 19.28 9.38
C THR A 138 6.11 19.25 10.86
N TYR A 139 6.42 18.14 11.51
CA TYR A 139 6.25 17.97 12.94
C TYR A 139 7.19 18.88 13.75
N PRO A 140 6.73 19.47 14.88
CA PRO A 140 5.37 19.53 15.42
C PRO A 140 4.56 20.75 14.94
N VAL A 141 3.24 20.60 14.81
CA VAL A 141 2.32 21.75 14.75
C VAL A 141 2.27 22.37 16.15
N PRO A 142 2.61 23.67 16.32
CA PRO A 142 2.56 24.30 17.63
C PRO A 142 1.16 24.25 18.24
N GLY A 143 1.02 23.63 19.42
CA GLY A 143 -0.23 23.61 20.20
C GLY A 143 -1.02 22.29 20.22
N THR A 144 -0.57 21.24 19.53
CA THR A 144 -1.23 19.92 19.58
C THR A 144 -0.55 18.98 20.60
N SER A 145 -1.34 18.31 21.45
CA SER A 145 -0.84 17.24 22.31
C SER A 145 -0.36 16.05 21.47
N LEU A 146 0.80 15.49 21.84
CA LEU A 146 1.46 14.32 21.24
C LEU A 146 0.64 13.04 21.46
N GLY A 147 -0.51 12.94 20.80
CA GLY A 147 -1.37 11.77 20.86
C GLY A 147 -1.04 10.77 19.77
N GLY A 148 -1.35 9.52 20.05
CA GLY A 148 -1.43 8.46 19.06
C GLY A 148 -2.40 7.39 19.53
N LEU A 149 -2.64 6.41 18.68
CA LEU A 149 -3.53 5.31 18.97
C LEU A 149 -2.81 4.28 19.84
N ALA A 150 -3.49 3.79 20.87
CA ALA A 150 -2.91 2.83 21.80
C ALA A 150 -2.64 1.48 21.11
N TYR A 151 -1.60 0.77 21.55
CA TYR A 151 -1.32 -0.61 21.15
C TYR A 151 -2.57 -1.50 21.26
N GLY A 152 -2.82 -2.34 20.25
CA GLY A 152 -3.94 -3.27 20.22
C GLY A 152 -5.33 -2.65 20.07
N SER A 153 -5.45 -1.31 20.06
CA SER A 153 -6.71 -0.63 19.83
C SER A 153 -7.16 -0.76 18.37
N GLU A 154 -8.46 -0.72 18.14
CA GLU A 154 -9.05 -0.93 16.82
C GLU A 154 -9.78 0.32 16.34
N TRP A 155 -9.45 0.76 15.13
CA TRP A 155 -9.88 2.04 14.59
C TRP A 155 -10.45 1.90 13.20
N LYS A 156 -11.57 2.60 13.00
CA LYS A 156 -12.17 2.77 11.70
C LYS A 156 -11.28 3.67 10.86
N ILE A 157 -11.02 3.25 9.64
CA ILE A 157 -10.38 4.09 8.64
C ILE A 157 -11.44 4.67 7.73
N PHE A 158 -11.31 5.95 7.41
CA PHE A 158 -12.23 6.73 6.58
C PHE A 158 -11.67 6.96 5.18
N GLU A 159 -10.34 6.96 5.08
CA GLU A 159 -9.61 7.33 3.88
C GLU A 159 -8.22 6.72 3.88
N VAL A 160 -7.65 6.57 2.69
CA VAL A 160 -6.29 6.12 2.47
C VAL A 160 -5.61 7.13 1.56
N ALA A 161 -4.41 7.54 1.93
CA ALA A 161 -3.56 8.42 1.14
C ALA A 161 -2.14 7.89 1.14
N SER A 162 -1.35 8.32 0.16
CA SER A 162 0.09 8.09 0.13
C SER A 162 0.85 9.39 0.34
N TRP A 163 2.00 9.32 1.00
CA TRP A 163 2.92 10.46 1.10
C TRP A 163 4.39 10.05 1.15
N GLY A 164 5.27 10.99 0.76
CA GLY A 164 6.70 10.77 0.65
C GLY A 164 7.01 9.63 -0.32
N ASN A 165 7.98 8.77 0.02
CA ASN A 165 8.40 7.56 -0.70
C ASN A 165 7.31 6.47 -0.76
N ASN A 166 6.11 6.81 -1.27
CA ASN A 166 4.96 5.93 -1.46
C ASN A 166 4.49 5.24 -0.17
N GLN A 167 4.69 5.90 0.98
CA GLN A 167 4.23 5.37 2.26
C GLN A 167 2.72 5.59 2.38
N ILE A 168 2.00 4.58 2.85
CA ILE A 168 0.54 4.63 2.98
C ILE A 168 0.15 5.11 4.38
N TYR A 169 -0.86 5.96 4.43
CA TYR A 169 -1.47 6.48 5.65
C TYR A 169 -2.97 6.23 5.66
N TYR A 170 -3.51 6.00 6.85
CA TYR A 170 -4.93 5.81 7.09
C TYR A 170 -5.51 6.98 7.87
N ARG A 171 -6.59 7.58 7.37
CA ARG A 171 -7.32 8.60 8.14
C ARG A 171 -8.23 7.92 9.14
N VAL A 172 -8.03 8.21 10.42
CA VAL A 172 -8.75 7.60 11.56
C VAL A 172 -9.69 8.59 12.25
N ASP A 173 -9.56 9.88 11.96
CA ASP A 173 -10.45 10.98 12.38
C ASP A 173 -10.43 12.09 11.30
N PRO A 174 -11.40 13.03 11.22
CA PRO A 174 -11.33 14.21 10.36
C PRO A 174 -9.95 14.82 10.09
N ASN A 175 -9.10 14.97 11.12
CA ASN A 175 -7.78 15.60 10.98
C ASN A 175 -6.59 14.66 11.24
N ASP A 176 -6.85 13.43 11.69
CA ASP A 176 -5.80 12.54 12.19
C ASP A 176 -5.57 11.37 11.25
N TRP A 177 -4.31 11.23 10.83
CA TRP A 177 -3.83 10.10 10.05
C TRP A 177 -2.84 9.28 10.86
N ILE A 178 -2.72 8.00 10.53
CA ILE A 178 -1.67 7.12 11.07
C ILE A 178 -0.93 6.43 9.92
N SER A 179 0.32 6.07 10.16
CA SER A 179 1.10 5.24 9.23
C SER A 179 0.48 3.85 9.12
N ALA A 180 0.28 3.35 7.90
CA ALA A 180 -0.22 1.99 7.67
C ALA A 180 0.76 0.90 8.14
N LYS A 181 2.03 1.24 8.40
CA LYS A 181 3.03 0.30 8.93
C LYS A 181 2.78 -0.05 10.39
N ASP A 182 2.10 0.83 11.11
CA ASP A 182 1.88 0.72 12.55
C ASP A 182 0.56 0.01 12.88
N ALA A 183 -0.19 -0.39 11.85
CA ALA A 183 -1.48 -1.01 12.00
C ALA A 183 -1.70 -2.17 11.04
N THR A 184 -2.32 -3.23 11.54
CA THR A 184 -2.74 -4.38 10.76
C THR A 184 -4.17 -4.18 10.32
N LEU A 185 -4.42 -4.30 9.02
CA LEU A 185 -5.75 -4.21 8.46
C LEU A 185 -6.53 -5.49 8.73
N ILE A 186 -7.48 -5.41 9.68
CA ILE A 186 -8.27 -6.55 10.16
C ILE A 186 -9.64 -6.63 9.48
N SER A 187 -10.02 -5.61 8.71
CA SER A 187 -11.19 -5.64 7.83
C SER A 187 -10.99 -4.74 6.61
N THR A 188 -11.06 -5.33 5.42
CA THR A 188 -11.13 -4.63 4.13
C THR A 188 -12.47 -4.90 3.47
N THR A 189 -13.43 -4.02 3.69
CA THR A 189 -14.71 -4.12 3.02
C THR A 189 -14.94 -2.93 2.10
N PRO A 190 -14.63 -3.04 0.79
CA PRO A 190 -15.42 -2.36 -0.22
C PRO A 190 -16.69 -3.17 -0.49
N ILE A 191 -17.60 -3.26 0.47
CA ILE A 191 -18.73 -4.17 0.31
C ILE A 191 -20.00 -3.42 0.64
N ALA A 192 -20.55 -2.83 -0.42
CA ALA A 192 -21.91 -2.36 -0.59
C ALA A 192 -22.62 -1.96 0.70
N ALA A 193 -22.34 -0.75 1.21
CA ALA A 193 -23.26 0.14 1.94
C ALA A 193 -24.42 -0.50 2.72
N SER A 194 -24.20 -1.63 3.38
CA SER A 194 -25.28 -2.39 3.96
C SER A 194 -24.82 -2.80 5.33
N ASN A 195 -25.17 -1.95 6.28
CA ASN A 195 -25.48 -2.31 7.66
C ASN A 195 -26.64 -3.35 7.70
N SER A 196 -26.75 -4.24 6.71
CA SER A 196 -27.75 -5.29 6.66
C SER A 196 -27.45 -6.22 7.80
N VAL A 197 -28.41 -6.26 8.70
CA VAL A 197 -28.35 -7.17 9.81
C VAL A 197 -28.56 -8.58 9.27
N GLN A 198 -27.59 -9.44 9.53
CA GLN A 198 -27.62 -10.85 9.15
C GLN A 198 -27.97 -11.71 10.37
N LYS A 199 -28.39 -12.95 10.13
CA LYS A 199 -28.48 -13.96 11.21
C LYS A 199 -27.08 -14.20 11.77
N SER A 200 -26.95 -14.31 13.08
CA SER A 200 -25.66 -14.63 13.71
C SER A 200 -25.18 -16.03 13.29
N ASP A 201 -23.86 -16.19 13.12
CA ASP A 201 -23.14 -17.45 12.90
C ASP A 201 -22.83 -18.17 14.22
N ARG A 202 -22.97 -17.46 15.35
CA ARG A 202 -22.88 -17.98 16.71
C ARG A 202 -24.23 -17.84 17.40
N SER A 203 -24.57 -18.75 18.30
CA SER A 203 -25.74 -18.61 19.19
C SER A 203 -25.38 -17.99 20.54
N VAL A 204 -24.11 -18.09 20.95
CA VAL A 204 -23.55 -17.55 22.18
C VAL A 204 -22.15 -17.01 21.88
N VAL A 205 -21.82 -15.86 22.44
CA VAL A 205 -20.47 -15.27 22.46
C VAL A 205 -20.06 -15.02 23.90
N THR A 206 -18.79 -15.19 24.24
CA THR A 206 -18.29 -14.95 25.60
C THR A 206 -17.33 -13.77 25.57
N THR A 207 -17.51 -12.76 26.42
CA THR A 207 -16.56 -11.65 26.49
C THR A 207 -15.17 -12.15 26.90
N LYS A 208 -14.12 -11.48 26.42
CA LYS A 208 -12.75 -11.76 26.83
C LYS A 208 -12.54 -11.44 28.32
N ASN A 209 -11.31 -11.61 28.80
CA ASN A 209 -10.90 -11.25 30.16
C ASN A 209 -10.80 -9.72 30.40
N GLN A 210 -11.76 -8.97 29.87
CA GLN A 210 -11.92 -7.53 30.03
C GLN A 210 -13.40 -7.16 29.83
N MET A 211 -13.78 -5.98 30.33
CA MET A 211 -15.10 -5.42 30.08
C MET A 211 -15.28 -5.14 28.59
N ALA A 212 -16.46 -5.43 28.03
CA ALA A 212 -16.78 -5.17 26.63
C ALA A 212 -17.84 -4.07 26.50
N TYR A 213 -17.49 -3.02 25.75
CA TYR A 213 -18.36 -1.89 25.51
C TYR A 213 -19.43 -2.20 24.45
N LEU A 214 -20.59 -1.56 24.60
CA LEU A 214 -21.73 -1.75 23.70
C LEU A 214 -21.94 -0.57 22.76
N THR A 215 -22.35 -0.89 21.54
CA THR A 215 -22.68 0.09 20.50
C THR A 215 -24.11 -0.14 20.00
N ARG A 216 -24.80 0.93 19.61
CA ARG A 216 -26.09 0.86 18.91
C ARG A 216 -25.91 0.58 17.43
N LYS A 217 -26.98 0.19 16.73
CA LYS A 217 -26.92 -0.09 15.29
C LYS A 217 -26.49 1.12 14.45
N ASP A 218 -26.79 2.33 14.91
CA ASP A 218 -26.35 3.58 14.26
C ASP A 218 -24.87 3.91 14.52
N GLY A 219 -24.19 3.14 15.37
CA GLY A 219 -22.79 3.34 15.71
C GLY A 219 -22.55 4.18 16.96
N SER A 220 -23.60 4.70 17.62
CA SER A 220 -23.47 5.43 18.87
C SER A 220 -23.16 4.51 20.05
N ALA A 221 -22.40 4.99 21.04
CA ALA A 221 -22.11 4.20 22.24
C ALA A 221 -23.35 4.07 23.15
N VAL A 222 -23.48 2.92 23.80
CA VAL A 222 -24.41 2.69 24.90
C VAL A 222 -23.68 3.05 26.19
N MET A 223 -24.08 4.13 26.85
CA MET A 223 -23.32 4.71 27.98
C MET A 223 -23.79 4.23 29.36
N ASN A 224 -24.92 3.52 29.44
CA ASN A 224 -25.57 3.16 30.70
C ASN A 224 -25.35 1.71 31.12
N ARG A 225 -24.60 0.92 30.35
CA ARG A 225 -24.21 -0.45 30.68
C ARG A 225 -23.11 -0.96 29.76
N ASP A 226 -22.36 -1.93 30.25
CA ASP A 226 -21.36 -2.72 29.52
C ASP A 226 -21.48 -4.21 29.89
N LEU A 227 -20.75 -5.08 29.19
CA LEU A 227 -20.71 -6.51 29.50
C LEU A 227 -19.49 -6.82 30.39
N GLY A 228 -19.72 -7.58 31.47
CA GLY A 228 -18.64 -8.02 32.38
C GLY A 228 -17.66 -8.97 31.69
N ALA A 229 -16.43 -9.06 32.20
CA ALA A 229 -15.40 -9.96 31.68
C ALA A 229 -15.79 -11.45 31.82
N ASN A 230 -15.40 -12.28 30.84
CA ASN A 230 -15.65 -13.72 30.80
C ASN A 230 -17.12 -14.13 30.99
N THR A 231 -18.07 -13.30 30.54
CA THR A 231 -19.50 -13.57 30.65
C THR A 231 -20.09 -14.02 29.30
N PRO A 232 -20.93 -15.07 29.27
CA PRO A 232 -21.57 -15.53 28.04
C PRO A 232 -22.84 -14.72 27.73
N TRP A 233 -23.07 -14.46 26.44
CA TRP A 233 -24.22 -13.71 25.93
C TRP A 233 -24.82 -14.39 24.71
N PHE A 234 -26.14 -14.53 24.72
CA PHE A 234 -26.85 -15.00 23.54
C PHE A 234 -26.75 -13.97 22.42
N THR A 235 -26.65 -14.46 21.20
CA THR A 235 -26.71 -13.61 20.02
C THR A 235 -27.56 -14.25 18.93
N ASP A 236 -28.35 -13.41 18.26
CA ASP A 236 -29.25 -13.84 17.21
C ASP A 236 -28.94 -13.18 15.86
N LYS A 237 -28.22 -12.06 15.88
CA LYS A 237 -27.88 -11.27 14.70
C LYS A 237 -26.45 -10.79 14.74
N MET A 238 -25.84 -10.68 13.57
CA MET A 238 -24.57 -10.00 13.38
C MET A 238 -24.73 -8.86 12.37
N ALA A 239 -23.88 -7.86 12.46
CA ALA A 239 -23.84 -6.77 11.49
C ALA A 239 -22.44 -6.16 11.46
N LEU A 240 -22.17 -5.43 10.38
CA LEU A 240 -21.09 -4.45 10.36
C LEU A 240 -21.67 -3.14 10.85
N ILE A 241 -21.19 -2.68 12.01
CA ILE A 241 -21.54 -1.37 12.57
C ILE A 241 -20.26 -0.56 12.55
N ASN A 242 -20.28 0.58 11.84
CA ASN A 242 -19.08 1.37 11.62
C ASN A 242 -17.90 0.59 11.01
N GLY A 243 -18.19 -0.46 10.23
CA GLY A 243 -17.18 -1.32 9.61
C GLY A 243 -16.62 -2.41 10.53
N VAL A 244 -17.03 -2.46 11.80
CA VAL A 244 -16.63 -3.47 12.78
C VAL A 244 -17.67 -4.60 12.81
N LYS A 245 -17.22 -5.86 12.72
CA LYS A 245 -18.12 -7.02 12.93
C LYS A 245 -18.59 -6.99 14.37
N MET A 246 -19.90 -6.97 14.56
CA MET A 246 -20.52 -6.98 15.87
C MET A 246 -21.61 -8.03 15.97
N TYR A 247 -21.83 -8.51 17.19
CA TYR A 247 -22.89 -9.44 17.55
C TYR A 247 -23.93 -8.71 18.39
N ARG A 248 -25.20 -8.88 18.05
CA ARG A 248 -26.29 -8.33 18.84
C ARG A 248 -26.48 -9.17 20.09
N VAL A 249 -26.41 -8.54 21.26
CA VAL A 249 -26.58 -9.20 22.56
C VAL A 249 -27.86 -8.76 23.27
N ALA A 250 -28.44 -7.63 22.87
CA ALA A 250 -29.77 -7.20 23.29
C ALA A 250 -30.43 -6.29 22.23
N THR A 251 -31.61 -5.76 22.53
CA THR A 251 -32.33 -4.84 21.64
C THR A 251 -31.49 -3.59 21.36
N ASP A 252 -30.99 -3.50 20.13
CA ASP A 252 -30.11 -2.41 19.67
C ASP A 252 -28.80 -2.28 20.45
N GLU A 253 -28.31 -3.36 21.04
CA GLU A 253 -27.02 -3.39 21.75
C GLU A 253 -26.12 -4.45 21.11
N TRP A 254 -24.95 -4.01 20.68
CA TRP A 254 -24.02 -4.78 19.88
C TRP A 254 -22.64 -4.77 20.50
N VAL A 255 -22.01 -5.94 20.59
CA VAL A 255 -20.65 -6.13 21.09
C VAL A 255 -19.71 -6.42 19.93
N LYS A 256 -18.49 -5.89 19.98
CA LYS A 256 -17.47 -6.15 18.95
C LYS A 256 -17.06 -7.62 18.96
N ALA A 257 -16.88 -8.19 17.77
CA ALA A 257 -16.33 -9.54 17.62
C ALA A 257 -14.91 -9.66 18.22
N SER A 258 -14.14 -8.57 18.22
CA SER A 258 -12.79 -8.53 18.80
C SER A 258 -12.78 -8.52 20.34
N ASP A 259 -13.90 -8.20 20.99
CA ASP A 259 -14.03 -8.22 22.45
C ASP A 259 -14.60 -9.54 23.00
N ILE A 260 -14.86 -10.50 22.11
CA ILE A 260 -15.40 -11.82 22.47
C ILE A 260 -14.45 -12.97 22.08
N ILE A 261 -14.67 -14.13 22.70
CA ILE A 261 -14.10 -15.43 22.37
C ILE A 261 -15.15 -16.15 21.52
N GLU A 262 -14.74 -16.66 20.36
CA GLU A 262 -15.58 -17.42 19.42
C GLU A 262 -15.76 -18.89 19.79
#